data_AF-A0A453K3V3-F1
#
_entry.id   AF-A0A453K3V3-F1
#
_cell.length_a   1.000
_cell.length_b   1.000
_cell.length_c   1.000
_cell.angle_alpha   90.00
_cell.angle_beta   90.00
_cell.angle_gamma   90.00
#
_symmetry.space_group_name_H-M   'P 1'
#
loop_
_entity.id
_entity.type
_entity.pdbx_description
1 polymer ?
#
loop_
_entity_poly.entity_id
_entity_poly.type
_entity_poly.pdbx_seq_one_letter_code
_entity_poly.pdbx_strand_id
1 'polypeptide(L)'
;AGESSFRSFMIAVQRCASSVAYLQQYFSNTISRLLLPVDGAHPSACEDMGSAVSVVEAAAHKGLLQCIDTVMCEVERLLSSEQKATDYRSPDDGAAPDHRPTNACIRIVAYLSRVLEVAFSALEGLNKQSFLTELGNRLHKGLLNHWQKFTFSPSGGLRLKRDITEYGEFVRSFNAPSIDEKFELLGM
;
A
#
# COMPACT_ATOMS: atom_id res chain seq x y z
N ALA A 1 4.10 -12.20 -13.66
CA ALA A 1 2.79 -12.71 -13.22
C ALA A 1 2.17 -11.83 -12.14
N GLY A 2 2.87 -11.52 -11.04
CA GLY A 2 2.33 -10.69 -9.95
C GLY A 2 1.92 -9.26 -10.36
N GLU A 3 2.82 -8.49 -11.00
CA GLU A 3 2.53 -7.10 -11.41
C GLU A 3 1.36 -7.00 -12.43
N SER A 4 1.24 -7.96 -13.37
CA SER A 4 0.14 -7.97 -14.35
C SER A 4 -1.21 -8.30 -13.71
N SER A 5 -1.23 -9.23 -12.76
CA SER A 5 -2.44 -9.60 -12.02
C SER A 5 -2.87 -8.46 -11.09
N PHE A 6 -1.92 -7.81 -10.41
CA PHE A 6 -2.17 -6.61 -9.60
C PHE A 6 -2.81 -5.50 -10.45
N ARG A 7 -2.21 -5.16 -11.60
CA ARG A 7 -2.76 -4.15 -12.52
C ARG A 7 -4.17 -4.49 -12.99
N SER A 8 -4.41 -5.74 -13.38
CA SER A 8 -5.73 -6.20 -13.82
C SER A 8 -6.78 -6.06 -12.71
N PHE A 9 -6.40 -6.40 -11.46
CA PHE A 9 -7.27 -6.23 -10.30
C PHE A 9 -7.57 -4.77 -10.01
N MET A 10 -6.57 -3.89 -10.03
CA MET A 10 -6.78 -2.44 -9.81
C MET A 10 -7.76 -1.85 -10.84
N ILE A 11 -7.64 -2.23 -12.12
CA ILE A 11 -8.60 -1.82 -13.15
C ILE A 11 -10.01 -2.34 -12.87
N ALA A 12 -10.14 -3.58 -12.38
CA ALA A 12 -11.43 -4.15 -12.02
C ALA A 12 -12.08 -3.38 -10.85
N VAL A 13 -11.31 -3.02 -9.82
CA VAL A 13 -11.77 -2.18 -8.69
C VAL A 13 -12.26 -0.82 -9.20
N GLN A 14 -11.50 -0.16 -10.06
CA GLN A 14 -11.89 1.13 -10.64
C GLN A 14 -13.23 1.05 -11.37
N ARG A 15 -13.36 0.07 -12.28
CA ARG A 15 -14.61 -0.13 -13.06
C ARG A 15 -15.80 -0.47 -12.17
N CYS A 16 -15.55 -1.25 -11.12
CA CYS A 16 -16.57 -1.62 -10.15
C CYS A 16 -17.07 -0.39 -9.39
N ALA A 17 -16.16 0.46 -8.90
CA ALA A 17 -16.51 1.72 -8.23
C ALA A 17 -17.32 2.65 -9.13
N SER A 18 -16.92 2.82 -10.40
CA SER A 18 -17.68 3.62 -11.37
C SER A 18 -19.08 3.03 -11.61
N SER A 19 -19.20 1.71 -11.71
CA SER A 19 -20.49 1.04 -11.95
C SER A 19 -21.45 1.23 -10.79
N VAL A 20 -20.96 1.13 -9.55
CA VAL A 20 -21.75 1.42 -8.34
C VAL A 20 -22.20 2.88 -8.33
N ALA A 21 -21.30 3.83 -8.64
CA ALA A 21 -21.64 5.24 -8.68
C ALA A 21 -22.74 5.55 -9.72
N TYR A 22 -22.63 4.99 -10.93
CA TYR A 22 -23.66 5.15 -11.96
C TYR A 22 -25.02 4.57 -11.53
N LEU A 23 -25.00 3.38 -10.92
CA LEU A 23 -26.21 2.71 -10.43
C LEU A 23 -26.90 3.55 -9.34
N GLN A 24 -26.14 4.04 -8.36
CA GLN A 24 -26.64 4.89 -7.29
C GLN A 24 -27.19 6.22 -7.84
N GLN A 25 -26.49 6.84 -8.79
CA GLN A 25 -26.94 8.07 -9.42
C GLN A 25 -28.23 7.88 -10.23
N TYR A 26 -28.33 6.80 -11.00
CA TYR A 26 -29.54 6.47 -11.76
C TYR A 26 -30.73 6.18 -10.83
N PHE A 27 -30.48 5.46 -9.73
CA PHE A 27 -31.48 5.20 -8.71
C PHE A 27 -32.00 6.51 -8.09
N SER A 28 -31.09 7.38 -7.63
CA SER A 28 -31.44 8.67 -7.01
C SER A 28 -32.20 9.59 -7.96
N ASN A 29 -31.74 9.72 -9.21
CA ASN A 29 -32.28 10.68 -10.17
C ASN A 29 -33.59 10.21 -10.83
N THR A 30 -33.73 8.90 -11.05
CA THR A 30 -34.82 8.34 -11.88
C THR A 30 -35.75 7.46 -11.06
N ILE A 31 -35.24 6.38 -10.49
CA ILE A 31 -36.06 5.33 -9.87
C ILE A 31 -36.71 5.84 -8.58
N SER A 32 -35.97 6.57 -7.75
CA SER A 32 -36.41 6.98 -6.42
C SER A 32 -37.75 7.70 -6.44
N ARG A 33 -37.99 8.60 -7.41
CA ARG A 33 -39.25 9.35 -7.51
C ARG A 33 -40.43 8.48 -7.96
N LEU A 34 -40.17 7.47 -8.78
CA LEU A 34 -41.19 6.55 -9.28
C LEU A 34 -41.69 5.59 -8.20
N LEU A 35 -40.88 5.34 -7.17
CA LEU A 35 -41.23 4.45 -6.06
C LEU A 35 -42.01 5.15 -4.93
N LEU A 36 -41.97 6.49 -4.84
CA LEU A 36 -42.67 7.24 -3.78
C LEU A 36 -44.19 6.97 -3.69
N PRO A 37 -44.94 6.79 -4.80
CA PRO A 37 -46.37 6.51 -4.73
C PRO A 37 -46.72 5.07 -4.31
N VAL A 38 -45.74 4.16 -4.26
CA VAL A 38 -45.95 2.75 -3.93
C VAL A 38 -45.51 2.51 -2.49
N ASP A 39 -46.46 2.17 -1.63
CA ASP A 39 -46.23 2.02 -0.19
C ASP A 39 -45.12 0.99 0.09
N GLY A 40 -44.14 1.37 0.90
CA GLY A 40 -42.96 0.56 1.25
C GLY A 40 -41.94 0.29 0.13
N ALA A 41 -42.20 0.62 -1.13
CA ALA A 41 -41.32 0.25 -2.23
C ALA A 41 -39.99 1.02 -2.24
N HIS A 42 -40.03 2.32 -1.91
CA HIS A 42 -38.82 3.16 -1.83
C HIS A 42 -37.81 2.68 -0.77
N PRO A 43 -38.20 2.51 0.52
CA PRO A 43 -37.27 2.03 1.53
C PRO A 43 -36.75 0.61 1.23
N SER A 44 -37.60 -0.31 0.77
CA SER A 44 -37.18 -1.66 0.36
C SER A 44 -36.12 -1.63 -0.75
N ALA A 45 -36.31 -0.82 -1.79
CA ALA A 45 -35.32 -0.72 -2.86
C ALA A 45 -34.01 -0.04 -2.40
N CYS A 46 -34.07 0.88 -1.44
CA CYS A 46 -32.87 1.46 -0.83
C CYS A 46 -32.09 0.43 -0.02
N GLU A 47 -32.78 -0.44 0.73
CA GLU A 47 -32.17 -1.54 1.50
C GLU A 47 -31.50 -2.57 0.57
N ASP A 48 -32.18 -2.96 -0.51
CA ASP A 48 -31.63 -3.88 -1.52
C ASP A 48 -30.38 -3.29 -2.19
N MET A 49 -30.44 -2.00 -2.56
CA MET A 49 -29.31 -1.26 -3.12
C MET A 49 -28.12 -1.22 -2.15
N GLY A 50 -28.37 -0.85 -0.88
CA GLY A 50 -27.33 -0.81 0.15
C GLY A 50 -26.69 -2.16 0.38
N SER A 51 -27.49 -3.23 0.41
CA SER A 51 -27.01 -4.60 0.56
C SER A 51 -26.13 -5.04 -0.61
N ALA A 52 -26.56 -4.76 -1.84
CA ALA A 52 -25.79 -5.08 -3.05
C ALA A 52 -24.45 -4.31 -3.09
N VAL A 53 -24.46 -3.02 -2.74
CA VAL A 53 -23.23 -2.20 -2.67
C VAL A 53 -22.29 -2.74 -1.60
N SER A 54 -22.79 -3.10 -0.42
CA SER A 54 -21.99 -3.67 0.66
C SER A 54 -21.28 -4.97 0.27
N VAL A 55 -21.95 -5.85 -0.48
CA VAL A 55 -21.33 -7.08 -1.02
C VAL A 55 -20.16 -6.75 -1.96
N VAL A 56 -20.35 -5.76 -2.83
CA VAL A 56 -19.31 -5.30 -3.75
C VAL A 56 -18.13 -4.69 -3.01
N GLU A 57 -18.39 -3.81 -2.04
CA GLU A 57 -17.35 -3.18 -1.22
C GLU A 57 -16.54 -4.20 -0.43
N ALA A 58 -17.20 -5.20 0.16
CA ALA A 58 -16.53 -6.27 0.89
C ALA A 58 -15.60 -7.10 -0.02
N ALA A 59 -16.03 -7.41 -1.24
CA ALA A 59 -15.20 -8.11 -2.22
C ALA A 59 -13.99 -7.27 -2.67
N ALA A 60 -14.20 -5.97 -2.96
CA ALA A 60 -13.13 -5.05 -3.34
C ALA A 60 -12.12 -4.89 -2.20
N HIS A 61 -12.59 -4.67 -0.97
CA HIS A 61 -11.74 -4.55 0.22
C HIS A 61 -10.89 -5.81 0.44
N LYS A 62 -11.51 -7.00 0.38
CA LYS A 62 -10.78 -8.27 0.49
C LYS A 62 -9.68 -8.40 -0.57
N GLY A 63 -9.99 -8.09 -1.83
CA GLY A 63 -9.00 -8.17 -2.90
C GLY A 63 -7.88 -7.14 -2.77
N LEU A 64 -8.19 -5.92 -2.26
CA LEU A 64 -7.17 -4.91 -1.97
C LEU A 64 -6.20 -5.37 -0.87
N LEU A 65 -6.69 -6.01 0.19
CA LEU A 65 -5.83 -6.60 1.22
C LEU A 65 -4.93 -7.70 0.65
N GLN A 66 -5.47 -8.58 -0.20
CA GLN A 66 -4.67 -9.62 -0.88
C GLN A 66 -3.61 -9.02 -1.81
N CYS A 67 -3.89 -7.87 -2.41
CA CYS A 67 -2.91 -7.14 -3.20
C CYS A 67 -1.78 -6.61 -2.31
N ILE A 68 -2.09 -6.05 -1.14
CA ILE A 68 -1.08 -5.63 -0.16
C ILE A 68 -0.25 -6.84 0.29
N ASP A 69 -0.87 -7.99 0.59
CA ASP A 69 -0.16 -9.23 0.92
C ASP A 69 0.83 -9.61 -0.18
N THR A 70 0.38 -9.60 -1.44
CA THR A 70 1.22 -9.95 -2.60
C THR A 70 2.40 -8.97 -2.76
N VAL A 71 2.14 -7.67 -2.57
CA VAL A 71 3.18 -6.64 -2.61
C VAL A 71 4.21 -6.87 -1.51
N MET A 72 3.76 -7.16 -0.28
CA MET A 72 4.64 -7.40 0.86
C MET A 72 5.44 -8.70 0.71
N CYS A 73 4.87 -9.78 0.15
CA CYS A 73 5.62 -10.99 -0.18
C CYS A 73 6.79 -10.70 -1.12
N GLU A 74 6.60 -9.83 -2.12
CA GLU A 74 7.68 -9.44 -3.03
C GLU A 74 8.73 -8.55 -2.34
N VAL A 75 8.31 -7.65 -1.43
CA VAL A 75 9.24 -6.89 -0.58
C VAL A 75 10.09 -7.82 0.27
N GLU A 76 9.48 -8.81 0.93
CA GLU A 76 10.20 -9.81 1.73
C GLU A 76 11.16 -10.66 0.89
N ARG A 77 10.76 -11.02 -0.33
CA ARG A 77 11.62 -11.73 -1.29
C ARG A 77 12.81 -10.87 -1.70
N LEU A 78 12.61 -9.59 -1.98
CA LEU A 78 13.68 -8.64 -2.33
C LEU A 78 14.63 -8.43 -1.14
N LEU A 79 14.10 -8.19 0.06
CA LEU A 79 14.91 -8.10 1.28
C LEU A 79 15.76 -9.36 1.46
N SER A 80 15.19 -10.55 1.29
CA SER A 80 15.90 -11.82 1.49
C SER A 80 16.96 -12.11 0.41
N SER A 81 16.75 -11.66 -0.82
CA SER A 81 17.67 -11.95 -1.95
C SER A 81 18.71 -10.87 -2.19
N GLU A 82 18.44 -9.63 -1.79
CA GLU A 82 19.27 -8.47 -2.13
C GLU A 82 20.01 -7.87 -0.92
N GLN A 83 19.53 -8.12 0.30
CA GLN A 83 20.18 -7.65 1.51
C GLN A 83 21.20 -8.67 2.00
N LYS A 84 22.49 -8.35 1.88
CA LYS A 84 23.58 -9.22 2.31
C LYS A 84 23.87 -9.02 3.79
N ALA A 85 24.25 -10.07 4.51
CA ALA A 85 24.69 -9.98 5.91
C ALA A 85 25.83 -8.96 6.13
N THR A 86 26.66 -8.76 5.12
CA THR A 86 27.76 -7.78 5.11
C THR A 86 27.32 -6.34 4.89
N ASP A 87 26.07 -6.09 4.49
CA ASP A 87 25.61 -4.73 4.19
C ASP A 87 25.67 -3.80 5.40
N TYR A 88 25.41 -4.36 6.59
CA TYR A 88 25.46 -3.63 7.87
C TYR A 88 26.66 -4.02 8.76
N ARG A 89 27.51 -4.91 8.25
CA ARG A 89 28.72 -5.37 8.93
C ARG A 89 29.90 -5.19 7.98
N SER A 90 30.45 -3.98 7.92
CA SER A 90 31.65 -3.74 7.13
C SER A 90 32.84 -4.40 7.84
N PRO A 91 33.66 -5.22 7.15
CA PRO A 91 34.75 -5.97 7.78
C PRO A 91 35.99 -5.13 8.12
N ASP A 92 36.07 -3.88 7.65
CA ASP A 92 37.26 -3.05 7.75
C ASP A 92 36.88 -1.67 8.33
N ASP A 93 37.21 -1.45 9.61
CA ASP A 93 36.98 -0.16 10.31
C ASP A 93 37.86 1.00 9.76
N GLY A 94 38.70 0.72 8.75
CA GLY A 94 39.53 1.69 8.04
C GLY A 94 39.03 2.07 6.64
N ALA A 95 38.05 1.35 6.08
CA ALA A 95 37.47 1.69 4.79
C ALA A 95 36.45 2.83 4.95
N ALA A 96 36.43 3.77 4.00
CA ALA A 96 35.45 4.86 4.02
C ALA A 96 34.01 4.29 4.07
N PRO A 97 33.13 4.81 4.94
CA PRO A 97 31.75 4.33 5.02
C PRO A 97 31.04 4.45 3.66
N ASP A 98 30.35 3.40 3.22
CA ASP A 98 29.47 3.51 2.06
C ASP A 98 28.20 4.26 2.46
N HIS A 99 28.09 5.49 1.98
CA HIS A 99 26.96 6.39 2.27
C HIS A 99 25.74 6.17 1.38
N ARG A 100 25.79 5.21 0.45
CA ARG A 100 24.67 4.90 -0.44
C ARG A 100 23.68 3.96 0.25
N PRO A 101 22.38 4.04 -0.10
CA PRO A 101 21.43 3.01 0.31
C PRO A 101 21.88 1.63 -0.16
N THR A 102 21.44 0.60 0.55
CA THR A 102 21.71 -0.77 0.16
C THR A 102 20.98 -1.14 -1.13
N ASN A 103 21.47 -2.16 -1.83
CA ASN A 103 20.83 -2.61 -3.07
C ASN A 103 19.38 -3.04 -2.83
N ALA A 104 19.11 -3.70 -1.69
CA ALA A 104 17.76 -4.06 -1.30
C ALA A 104 16.84 -2.83 -1.21
N CYS A 105 17.28 -1.77 -0.53
CA CYS A 105 16.53 -0.52 -0.42
C CYS A 105 16.18 0.07 -1.79
N ILE A 106 17.17 0.24 -2.66
CA ILE A 106 16.99 0.79 -4.01
C ILE A 106 15.97 -0.05 -4.80
N ARG A 107 16.10 -1.38 -4.77
CA ARG A 107 15.20 -2.27 -5.52
C ARG A 107 13.77 -2.26 -4.98
N ILE A 108 13.60 -2.17 -3.67
CA ILE A 108 12.29 -2.13 -3.01
C ILE A 108 11.59 -0.81 -3.31
N VAL A 109 12.27 0.33 -3.16
CA VAL A 109 11.69 1.65 -3.48
C VAL A 109 11.28 1.71 -4.96
N ALA A 110 12.13 1.22 -5.86
CA ALA A 110 11.81 1.15 -7.29
C ALA A 110 10.61 0.25 -7.59
N TYR A 111 10.51 -0.91 -6.94
CA TYR A 111 9.36 -1.82 -7.07
C TYR A 111 8.07 -1.18 -6.56
N LEU A 112 8.08 -0.68 -5.33
CA LEU A 112 6.90 -0.07 -4.71
C LEU A 112 6.43 1.16 -5.48
N SER A 113 7.33 1.97 -6.03
CA SER A 113 6.98 3.12 -6.88
C SER A 113 6.14 2.70 -8.10
N ARG A 114 6.51 1.61 -8.79
CA ARG A 114 5.72 1.08 -9.93
C ARG A 114 4.37 0.53 -9.50
N VAL A 115 4.30 -0.12 -8.34
CA VAL A 115 3.04 -0.63 -7.77
C VAL A 115 2.09 0.54 -7.47
N LEU A 116 2.60 1.61 -6.87
CA LEU A 116 1.79 2.77 -6.51
C LEU A 116 1.28 3.55 -7.72
N GLU A 117 2.06 3.66 -8.80
CA GLU A 117 1.60 4.27 -10.05
C GLU A 117 0.31 3.61 -10.55
N VAL A 118 0.25 2.27 -10.49
CA VAL A 118 -0.92 1.50 -10.89
C VAL A 118 -2.05 1.64 -9.87
N ALA A 119 -1.75 1.59 -8.57
CA ALA A 119 -2.75 1.73 -7.52
C ALA A 119 -3.46 3.09 -7.59
N PHE A 120 -2.71 4.15 -7.88
CA PHE A 120 -3.22 5.53 -7.92
C PHE A 120 -4.05 5.83 -9.16
N SER A 121 -3.95 5.03 -10.22
CA SER A 121 -4.89 5.12 -11.35
C SER A 121 -6.29 4.57 -11.03
N ALA A 122 -6.43 3.80 -9.94
CA ALA A 122 -7.66 3.08 -9.62
C ALA A 122 -8.30 3.48 -8.28
N LEU A 123 -7.50 3.97 -7.32
CA LEU A 123 -7.98 4.38 -6.00
C LEU A 123 -7.93 5.90 -5.86
N GLU A 124 -8.99 6.44 -5.28
CA GLU A 124 -9.15 7.87 -5.04
C GLU A 124 -9.63 8.11 -3.58
N GLY A 125 -9.47 9.35 -3.11
CA GLY A 125 -9.96 9.79 -1.80
C GLY A 125 -9.57 8.88 -0.64
N LEU A 126 -10.55 8.55 0.20
CA LEU A 126 -10.35 7.76 1.42
C LEU A 126 -9.92 6.30 1.14
N ASN A 127 -10.28 5.74 0.00
CA ASN A 127 -9.87 4.39 -0.39
C ASN A 127 -8.36 4.35 -0.67
N LYS A 128 -7.86 5.36 -1.40
CA LYS A 128 -6.42 5.54 -1.63
C LYS A 128 -5.68 5.74 -0.31
N GLN A 129 -6.19 6.60 0.56
CA GLN A 129 -5.56 6.89 1.86
C GLN A 129 -5.48 5.66 2.76
N SER A 130 -6.57 4.88 2.83
CA SER A 130 -6.64 3.65 3.64
C SER A 130 -5.66 2.60 3.12
N PHE A 131 -5.60 2.41 1.80
CA PHE A 131 -4.66 1.48 1.17
C PHE A 131 -3.20 1.84 1.47
N LEU A 132 -2.84 3.12 1.33
CA LEU A 132 -1.50 3.61 1.60
C LEU A 132 -1.11 3.50 3.07
N THR A 133 -2.04 3.81 3.97
CA THR A 133 -1.83 3.69 5.41
C THR A 133 -1.56 2.24 5.80
N GLU A 134 -2.35 1.29 5.29
CA GLU A 134 -2.15 -0.14 5.56
C GLU A 134 -0.82 -0.65 4.96
N LEU A 135 -0.51 -0.29 3.72
CA LEU A 135 0.77 -0.64 3.08
C LEU A 135 1.96 -0.09 3.86
N GLY A 136 1.91 1.18 4.27
CA GLY A 136 2.96 1.84 5.06
C GLY A 136 3.17 1.15 6.42
N ASN A 137 2.09 0.78 7.10
CA ASN A 137 2.15 0.04 8.37
C ASN A 137 2.85 -1.31 8.21
N ARG A 138 2.51 -2.06 7.15
CA ARG A 138 3.13 -3.38 6.90
C ARG A 138 4.56 -3.26 6.44
N LEU A 139 4.88 -2.26 5.61
CA LEU A 139 6.25 -1.97 5.20
C LEU A 139 7.12 -1.67 6.41
N HIS A 140 6.70 -0.74 7.27
CA HIS A 140 7.40 -0.40 8.51
C HIS A 140 7.67 -1.65 9.37
N LYS A 141 6.64 -2.45 9.64
CA LYS A 141 6.76 -3.68 10.43
C LYS A 141 7.70 -4.70 9.77
N GLY A 142 7.57 -4.90 8.45
CA GLY A 142 8.38 -5.83 7.69
C GLY A 142 9.86 -5.46 7.69
N LEU A 143 10.18 -4.18 7.48
CA LEU A 143 11.55 -3.64 7.54
C LEU A 143 12.15 -3.82 8.93
N LEU A 144 11.42 -3.44 9.99
CA LEU A 144 11.89 -3.58 11.37
C LEU A 144 12.21 -5.05 11.70
N ASN A 145 11.28 -5.95 11.38
CA ASN A 145 11.48 -7.39 11.58
C ASN A 145 12.66 -7.95 10.77
N HIS A 146 12.94 -7.39 9.60
CA HIS A 146 14.07 -7.80 8.78
C HIS A 146 15.39 -7.32 9.38
N TRP A 147 15.50 -6.04 9.73
CA TRP A 147 16.73 -5.46 10.27
C TRP A 147 17.13 -6.05 11.62
N GLN A 148 16.17 -6.46 12.46
CA GLN A 148 16.44 -7.15 13.73
C GLN A 148 17.22 -8.48 13.57
N LYS A 149 17.28 -9.04 12.36
CA LYS A 149 18.05 -10.26 12.05
C LYS A 149 19.54 -9.99 11.80
N PHE A 150 19.94 -8.73 11.69
CA PHE A 150 21.30 -8.32 11.37
C PHE A 150 22.05 -7.89 12.63
N THR A 151 23.37 -7.91 12.52
CA THR A 151 24.27 -7.27 13.46
C THR A 151 24.89 -6.06 12.81
N PHE A 152 25.13 -5.02 13.59
CA PHE A 152 25.55 -3.73 13.07
C PHE A 152 26.97 -3.38 13.53
N SER A 153 27.78 -2.94 12.59
CA SER A 153 29.00 -2.15 12.83
C SER A 153 28.65 -0.66 12.91
N PRO A 154 29.49 0.22 13.48
CA PRO A 154 29.22 1.66 13.49
C PRO A 154 28.96 2.24 12.09
N SER A 155 29.79 1.87 11.11
CA SER A 155 29.60 2.25 9.70
C SER A 155 28.33 1.65 9.09
N GLY A 156 28.01 0.40 9.43
CA GLY A 156 26.75 -0.24 9.03
C GLY A 156 25.49 0.42 9.61
N GLY A 157 25.59 0.99 10.82
CA GLY A 157 24.51 1.79 11.41
C GLY A 157 24.23 3.07 10.62
N LEU A 158 25.28 3.75 10.13
CA LEU A 158 25.12 4.90 9.22
C LEU A 158 24.49 4.50 7.89
N ARG A 159 24.83 3.31 7.38
CA ARG A 159 24.23 2.79 6.15
C ARG A 159 22.75 2.41 6.34
N LEU A 160 22.39 1.81 7.46
CA LEU A 160 20.99 1.59 7.84
C LEU A 160 20.22 2.92 7.94
N LYS A 161 20.82 3.96 8.53
CA LYS A 161 20.21 5.29 8.60
C LYS A 161 19.93 5.87 7.21
N ARG A 162 20.79 5.60 6.23
CA ARG A 162 20.53 5.98 4.83
C ARG A 162 19.33 5.23 4.25
N ASP A 163 19.23 3.92 4.47
CA ASP A 163 18.06 3.13 4.04
C ASP A 163 16.76 3.65 4.69
N ILE A 164 16.78 3.94 6.00
CA ILE A 164 15.63 4.51 6.71
C ILE A 164 15.22 5.87 6.11
N THR A 165 16.20 6.70 5.77
CA THR A 165 15.94 8.00 5.12
C THR A 165 15.28 7.81 3.76
N GLU A 166 15.79 6.89 2.94
CA GLU A 166 15.26 6.60 1.60
C GLU A 166 13.83 6.04 1.67
N TYR A 167 13.57 5.09 2.58
CA TYR A 167 12.21 4.60 2.81
C TYR A 167 11.29 5.69 3.35
N GLY A 168 11.78 6.54 4.25
CA GLY A 168 11.06 7.68 4.80
C GLY A 168 10.65 8.69 3.72
N GLU A 169 11.58 9.03 2.83
CA GLU A 169 11.30 9.88 1.66
C GLU A 169 10.24 9.26 0.74
N PHE A 170 10.33 7.95 0.49
CA PHE A 170 9.34 7.22 -0.29
C PHE A 170 7.95 7.26 0.36
N VAL A 171 7.81 6.92 1.64
CA VAL A 171 6.50 6.86 2.30
C VAL A 171 5.90 8.24 2.54
N ARG A 172 6.70 9.31 2.57
CA ARG A 172 6.19 10.70 2.65
C ARG A 172 5.28 11.04 1.47
N SER A 173 5.45 10.40 0.32
CA SER A 173 4.53 10.53 -0.82
C SER A 173 3.12 10.01 -0.53
N PHE A 174 2.92 9.29 0.59
CA PHE A 174 1.63 8.71 0.96
C PHE A 174 0.71 9.75 1.58
N ASN A 175 1.24 10.89 2.03
CA ASN A 175 0.51 11.90 2.80
C ASN A 175 -0.23 11.27 4.00
N ALA A 176 0.46 10.39 4.74
CA ALA A 176 -0.10 9.66 5.87
C ALA A 176 0.71 9.99 7.14
N PRO A 177 0.30 11.01 7.93
CA PRO A 177 1.10 11.52 9.04
C PRO A 177 1.51 10.46 10.06
N SER A 178 0.65 9.48 10.32
CA SER A 178 0.92 8.37 11.24
C SER A 178 1.96 7.38 10.72
N ILE A 179 2.22 7.35 9.41
CA ILE A 179 3.30 6.56 8.80
C ILE A 179 4.59 7.37 8.80
N ASP A 180 4.50 8.66 8.47
CA ASP A 180 5.65 9.57 8.49
C ASP A 180 6.31 9.58 9.88
N GLU A 181 5.52 9.74 10.93
CA GLU A 181 5.98 9.72 12.33
C GLU A 181 6.70 8.40 12.67
N LYS A 182 6.19 7.26 12.20
CA LYS A 182 6.82 5.94 12.43
C LYS A 182 8.20 5.85 11.79
N PHE A 183 8.35 6.33 10.56
CA PHE A 183 9.66 6.32 9.88
C PHE A 183 10.62 7.37 10.45
N GLU A 184 10.12 8.50 10.92
CA GLU A 184 10.94 9.49 11.63
C GLU A 184 11.51 8.93 12.93
N LEU A 185 10.69 8.22 13.73
CA LEU A 185 11.12 7.56 14.96
C LEU A 185 12.19 6.47 14.74
N LEU A 186 12.24 5.85 13.56
CA LEU A 186 13.31 4.91 13.20
C LEU A 186 14.65 5.62 12.93
N GLY A 187 14.63 6.88 12.51
CA GLY A 187 15.81 7.65 12.12
C GLY A 187 16.46 8.47 13.24
N MET A 188 15.79 8.57 14.40
CA MET A 188 16.28 9.23 15.63
C MET A 188 17.29 8.33 16.35
#